data_AF-A0A072PBQ7-F1
#
_entry.id   AF-A0A072PBQ7-F1
#
_cell.length_a   1.000
_cell.length_b   1.000
_cell.length_c   1.000
_cell.angle_alpha   90.00
_cell.angle_beta   90.00
_cell.angle_gamma   90.00
#
_symmetry.space_group_name_H-M   'P 1'
#
loop_
_entity.id
_entity.type
_entity.pdbx_description
1 polymer ?
#
loop_
_entity_poly.entity_id
_entity_poly.type
_entity_poly.pdbx_seq_one_letter_code
_entity_poly.pdbx_strand_id
1 'polypeptide(L)'
;MTIGSPTLTPCPNLSKRVRQLHNEEAAIEWAKLGYSQMTKDHNLCDENECRANDLHTVKYVTKHTRDGCQCCFLRTDPRALRPIYDAGTFPVVSLTTENGSASLCVRAFQPGVEYIAISHAISDGRGNVNDSALPACQLLEIDAYVRKLQSTARPNAEPGWFWMDTLCIPSHLIISTEYKAETRASFKQSTEKAVGTLVLDADIRQMGRGFSYSEAFLRIQFSSWSSRMWTLQEAVLTPKVFLQLKDDVVDLDVIIKAHDKDANNLNLPVEPFAVYGNLRKYLSGLGGYSIRSPAHLAMLHQALRDRRTSNEVDKRLIVANLLGMDARSLSEAIFDQVLHRE
;
A
#
# COMPACT_ATOMS: atom_id res chain seq x y z
N MET A 1 -5.44 20.86 -35.82
CA MET A 1 -6.32 20.88 -34.64
C MET A 1 -5.50 20.40 -33.46
N THR A 2 -4.96 21.36 -32.70
CA THR A 2 -4.34 21.11 -31.40
C THR A 2 -5.44 20.68 -30.43
N ILE A 3 -5.51 19.39 -30.15
CA ILE A 3 -6.33 18.87 -29.05
C ILE A 3 -5.72 19.48 -27.79
N GLY A 4 -6.38 20.49 -27.23
CA GLY A 4 -5.96 21.07 -25.95
C GLY A 4 -5.90 19.96 -24.92
N SER A 5 -4.78 19.84 -24.19
CA SER A 5 -4.74 19.02 -22.98
C SER A 5 -5.93 19.43 -22.11
N PRO A 6 -6.81 18.48 -21.72
CA PRO A 6 -7.87 18.81 -20.78
C PRO A 6 -7.19 19.42 -19.56
N THR A 7 -7.60 20.62 -19.16
CA THR A 7 -7.25 21.19 -17.87
C THR A 7 -7.70 20.18 -16.83
N LEU A 8 -6.76 19.40 -16.29
CA LEU A 8 -7.08 18.35 -15.34
C LEU A 8 -7.58 19.03 -14.06
N THR A 9 -8.88 18.98 -13.83
CA THR A 9 -9.51 19.49 -12.61
C THR A 9 -9.14 18.55 -11.45
N PRO A 10 -8.66 19.08 -10.30
CA PRO A 10 -8.36 18.24 -9.14
C PRO A 10 -9.65 17.62 -8.58
N CYS A 11 -9.51 16.46 -7.94
CA CYS A 11 -10.62 15.78 -7.27
C CYS A 11 -11.29 16.71 -6.23
N PRO A 12 -12.63 16.86 -6.24
CA PRO A 12 -13.34 17.71 -5.28
C PRO A 12 -13.11 17.26 -3.83
N ASN A 13 -13.16 15.95 -3.55
CA ASN A 13 -12.91 15.40 -2.22
C ASN A 13 -11.47 15.69 -1.73
N LEU A 14 -10.46 15.42 -2.56
CA LEU A 14 -9.07 15.69 -2.18
C LEU A 14 -8.85 17.18 -1.94
N SER A 15 -9.43 18.04 -2.80
CA SER A 15 -9.37 19.50 -2.65
C SER A 15 -9.96 19.98 -1.32
N LYS A 16 -11.14 19.46 -0.93
CA LYS A 16 -11.77 19.77 0.36
C LYS A 16 -10.89 19.32 1.52
N ARG A 17 -10.36 18.09 1.48
CA ARG A 17 -9.52 17.52 2.55
C ARG A 17 -8.21 18.31 2.74
N VAL A 18 -7.54 18.72 1.66
CA VAL A 18 -6.33 19.55 1.74
C VAL A 18 -6.62 20.88 2.43
N ARG A 19 -7.69 21.57 2.04
CA ARG A 19 -8.10 22.85 2.65
C ARG A 19 -8.46 22.70 4.14
N GLN A 20 -9.13 21.61 4.50
CA GLN A 20 -9.54 21.34 5.88
C GLN A 20 -8.36 21.00 6.80
N LEU A 21 -7.33 20.34 6.27
CA LEU A 21 -6.20 19.89 7.09
C LEU A 21 -5.13 20.96 7.31
N HIS A 22 -4.92 21.88 6.35
CA HIS A 22 -3.68 22.68 6.33
C HIS A 22 -3.84 24.11 5.79
N ASN A 23 -5.02 24.74 5.93
CA ASN A 23 -5.30 26.12 5.51
C ASN A 23 -5.03 26.41 4.00
N GLU A 24 -5.08 27.68 3.57
CA GLU A 24 -4.90 28.05 2.15
C GLU A 24 -3.48 27.77 1.62
N GLU A 25 -2.45 27.81 2.47
CA GLU A 25 -1.05 27.65 2.07
C GLU A 25 -0.76 26.24 1.55
N ALA A 26 -1.31 25.21 2.19
CA ALA A 26 -1.14 23.85 1.71
C ALA A 26 -1.93 23.56 0.44
N ALA A 27 -3.07 24.23 0.22
CA ALA A 27 -3.77 24.14 -1.05
C ALA A 27 -2.93 24.73 -2.18
N ILE A 28 -2.24 25.85 -1.92
CA ILE A 28 -1.28 26.46 -2.85
C ILE A 28 -0.09 25.51 -3.11
N GLU A 29 0.50 24.94 -2.06
CA GLU A 29 1.63 24.03 -2.20
C GLU A 29 1.24 22.74 -2.95
N TRP A 30 0.08 22.18 -2.63
CA TRP A 30 -0.47 21.02 -3.34
C TRP A 30 -0.71 21.31 -4.82
N ALA A 31 -1.20 22.50 -5.16
CA ALA A 31 -1.35 22.94 -6.55
C ALA A 31 0.01 23.08 -7.27
N LYS A 32 1.03 23.62 -6.61
CA LYS A 32 2.40 23.72 -7.16
C LYS A 32 3.01 22.34 -7.45
N LEU A 33 2.69 21.35 -6.63
CA LEU A 33 3.14 19.95 -6.83
C LEU A 33 2.41 19.23 -7.97
N GLY A 34 1.41 19.88 -8.58
CA GLY A 34 0.59 19.32 -9.65
C GLY A 34 -0.58 18.48 -9.13
N TYR A 35 -1.02 18.68 -7.88
CA TYR A 35 -2.05 17.91 -7.20
C TYR A 35 -1.68 16.41 -7.02
N SER A 36 -2.57 15.64 -6.40
CA SER A 36 -2.40 14.20 -6.21
C SER A 36 -3.41 13.41 -7.04
N GLN A 37 -3.03 12.19 -7.43
CA GLN A 37 -3.86 11.24 -8.17
C GLN A 37 -4.35 11.76 -9.52
N MET A 38 -3.59 12.65 -10.17
CA MET A 38 -3.98 13.28 -11.44
C MET A 38 -4.02 12.33 -12.63
N THR A 39 -3.40 11.15 -12.51
CA THR A 39 -3.45 10.10 -13.54
C THR A 39 -4.72 9.23 -13.45
N LYS A 40 -5.67 9.58 -12.56
CA LYS A 40 -6.91 8.83 -12.32
C LYS A 40 -8.11 9.54 -12.91
N ASP A 41 -9.18 8.78 -13.12
CA ASP A 41 -10.48 9.33 -13.48
C ASP A 41 -11.26 9.75 -12.23
N HIS A 42 -11.55 11.05 -12.10
CA HIS A 42 -12.28 11.65 -10.99
C HIS A 42 -13.72 12.04 -11.34
N ASN A 43 -14.26 11.66 -12.51
CA ASN A 43 -15.58 12.08 -12.99
C ASN A 43 -16.75 11.70 -12.06
N LEU A 44 -16.58 10.66 -11.23
CA LEU A 44 -17.57 10.19 -10.26
C LEU A 44 -17.29 10.65 -8.83
N CYS A 45 -16.31 11.52 -8.62
CA CYS A 45 -15.98 12.04 -7.31
C CYS A 45 -16.84 13.28 -6.99
N ASP A 46 -17.16 13.44 -5.72
CA ASP A 46 -17.80 14.62 -5.17
C ASP A 46 -16.98 15.14 -3.97
N GLU A 47 -17.48 16.11 -3.22
CA GLU A 47 -16.75 16.65 -2.06
C GLU A 47 -16.68 15.65 -0.88
N ASN A 48 -17.57 14.67 -0.82
CA ASN A 48 -17.67 13.72 0.28
C ASN A 48 -16.84 12.46 0.02
N GLU A 49 -16.74 12.01 -1.23
CA GLU A 49 -16.04 10.78 -1.58
C GLU A 49 -15.18 10.88 -2.85
N CYS A 50 -13.94 10.38 -2.76
CA CYS A 50 -13.11 10.07 -3.91
C CYS A 50 -13.35 8.61 -4.35
N ARG A 51 -13.85 8.42 -5.58
CA ARG A 51 -14.17 7.11 -6.19
C ARG A 51 -13.15 6.66 -7.24
N ALA A 52 -12.08 7.41 -7.44
CA ALA A 52 -11.10 7.18 -8.49
C ALA A 52 -10.26 5.88 -8.29
N ASN A 53 -10.28 5.33 -7.07
CA ASN A 53 -9.60 4.08 -6.73
C ASN A 53 -10.53 2.88 -6.60
N ASP A 54 -11.83 3.06 -6.81
CA ASP A 54 -12.81 1.98 -6.74
C ASP A 54 -12.71 1.13 -8.02
N LEU A 55 -12.30 -0.15 -7.90
CA LEU A 55 -12.06 -0.99 -9.08
C LEU A 55 -13.33 -1.27 -9.92
N HIS A 56 -14.52 -1.08 -9.36
CA HIS A 56 -15.79 -1.25 -10.08
C HIS A 56 -16.13 -0.08 -11.01
N THR A 57 -15.55 1.10 -10.78
CA THR A 57 -15.86 2.32 -11.54
C THR A 57 -14.91 2.52 -12.73
N VAL A 58 -13.82 1.75 -12.81
CA VAL A 58 -12.76 1.90 -13.80
C VAL A 58 -12.64 0.63 -14.64
N LYS A 59 -12.57 0.74 -15.97
CA LYS A 59 -12.10 -0.36 -16.83
C LYS A 59 -10.63 -0.62 -16.54
N TYR A 60 -10.36 -1.50 -15.58
CA TYR A 60 -9.01 -1.78 -15.11
C TYR A 60 -8.15 -2.43 -16.20
N VAL A 61 -6.95 -1.90 -16.39
CA VAL A 61 -5.93 -2.48 -17.27
C VAL A 61 -4.60 -2.50 -16.52
N THR A 62 -3.97 -3.68 -16.46
CA THR A 62 -2.60 -3.84 -16.00
C THR A 62 -1.67 -3.09 -16.95
N LYS A 63 -0.90 -2.13 -16.43
CA LYS A 63 -0.04 -1.25 -17.24
C LYS A 63 1.35 -1.86 -17.41
N HIS A 64 2.10 -1.38 -18.38
CA HIS A 64 3.55 -1.57 -18.38
C HIS A 64 4.24 -0.42 -17.64
N THR A 65 5.53 -0.55 -17.31
CA THR A 65 6.29 0.54 -16.66
C THR A 65 6.54 1.73 -17.57
N ARG A 66 6.42 1.54 -18.90
CA ARG A 66 6.64 2.55 -19.94
C ARG A 66 5.61 2.40 -21.03
N ASP A 67 5.20 3.54 -21.59
CA ASP A 67 4.30 3.57 -22.74
C ASP A 67 4.94 2.86 -23.95
N GLY A 68 4.13 2.09 -24.69
CA GLY A 68 4.58 1.33 -25.85
C GLY A 68 5.33 0.03 -25.56
N CYS A 69 5.63 -0.31 -24.30
CA CYS A 69 6.22 -1.61 -23.97
C CYS A 69 5.26 -2.77 -24.26
N GLN A 70 5.77 -3.83 -24.90
CA GLN A 70 5.01 -5.04 -25.28
C GLN A 70 5.61 -6.32 -24.69
N CYS A 71 6.28 -6.24 -23.54
CA CYS A 71 6.88 -7.42 -22.91
C CYS A 71 5.82 -8.46 -22.52
N CYS A 72 6.20 -9.73 -22.43
CA CYS A 72 5.28 -10.76 -21.98
C CYS A 72 4.87 -10.57 -20.50
N PHE A 73 3.77 -11.20 -20.12
CA PHE A 73 3.37 -11.38 -18.73
C PHE A 73 4.02 -12.64 -18.18
N LEU A 74 4.59 -12.56 -16.98
CA LEU A 74 5.06 -13.72 -16.23
C LEU A 74 4.01 -14.08 -15.18
N ARG A 75 3.72 -15.37 -15.04
CA ARG A 75 2.63 -15.91 -14.24
C ARG A 75 3.17 -16.85 -13.16
N THR A 76 2.57 -16.82 -11.97
CA THR A 76 2.72 -17.89 -10.97
C THR A 76 1.72 -19.01 -11.27
N ASP A 77 2.18 -20.26 -11.36
CA ASP A 77 1.29 -21.39 -11.64
C ASP A 77 0.34 -21.61 -10.45
N PRO A 78 -0.99 -21.49 -10.62
CA PRO A 78 -1.96 -21.78 -9.56
C PRO A 78 -1.79 -23.16 -8.92
N ARG A 79 -1.36 -24.16 -9.71
CA ARG A 79 -1.11 -25.53 -9.22
C ARG A 79 0.05 -25.59 -8.24
N ALA A 80 0.99 -24.65 -8.32
CA ALA A 80 2.09 -24.52 -7.36
C ALA A 80 1.66 -23.77 -6.09
N LEU A 81 0.67 -22.88 -6.18
CA LEU A 81 0.17 -22.10 -5.05
C LEU A 81 -0.78 -22.90 -4.16
N ARG A 82 -1.61 -23.78 -4.74
CA ARG A 82 -2.61 -24.55 -4.00
C ARG A 82 -2.03 -25.38 -2.83
N PRO A 83 -1.00 -26.22 -3.03
CA PRO A 83 -0.45 -27.02 -1.92
C PRO A 83 0.13 -26.18 -0.78
N ILE A 84 0.55 -24.94 -1.06
CA ILE A 84 1.09 -24.01 -0.06
C ILE A 84 -0.03 -23.54 0.88
N TYR A 85 -1.20 -23.21 0.32
CA TYR A 85 -2.38 -22.84 1.10
C TYR A 85 -2.98 -24.04 1.84
N ASP A 86 -3.02 -25.22 1.22
CA ASP A 86 -3.47 -26.46 1.87
C ASP A 86 -2.63 -26.79 3.12
N ALA A 87 -1.35 -26.41 3.11
CA ALA A 87 -0.44 -26.55 4.25
C ALA A 87 -0.57 -25.43 5.30
N GLY A 88 -1.51 -24.48 5.14
CA GLY A 88 -1.75 -23.40 6.09
C GLY A 88 -0.67 -22.30 6.10
N THR A 89 0.13 -22.18 5.03
CA THR A 89 1.13 -21.11 4.87
C THR A 89 0.84 -20.29 3.60
N PHE A 90 1.75 -19.39 3.22
CA PHE A 90 1.60 -18.52 2.06
C PHE A 90 2.84 -18.55 1.16
N PRO A 91 2.70 -18.27 -0.14
CA PRO A 91 3.81 -18.30 -1.08
C PRO A 91 4.62 -17.01 -0.99
N VAL A 92 5.92 -17.09 -1.24
CA VAL A 92 6.78 -15.95 -1.59
C VAL A 92 7.42 -16.21 -2.94
N VAL A 93 7.69 -15.14 -3.68
CA VAL A 93 8.19 -15.21 -5.06
C VAL A 93 9.51 -14.50 -5.22
N SER A 94 10.32 -14.93 -6.18
CA SER A 94 11.50 -14.20 -6.63
C SER A 94 11.57 -14.23 -8.15
N LEU A 95 12.27 -13.26 -8.72
CA LEU A 95 12.56 -13.24 -10.15
C LEU A 95 13.92 -13.87 -10.39
N THR A 96 13.97 -14.82 -11.32
CA THR A 96 15.20 -15.41 -11.84
C THR A 96 15.37 -15.02 -13.30
N THR A 97 16.59 -14.77 -13.71
CA THR A 97 16.92 -14.47 -15.11
C THR A 97 17.98 -15.45 -15.55
N GLU A 98 17.60 -16.38 -16.42
CA GLU A 98 18.49 -17.41 -16.96
C GLU A 98 18.54 -17.27 -18.48
N ASN A 99 19.75 -17.22 -19.06
CA ASN A 99 19.95 -17.07 -20.50
C ASN A 99 19.16 -15.90 -21.14
N GLY A 100 18.99 -14.81 -20.40
CA GLY A 100 18.23 -13.63 -20.84
C GLY A 100 16.70 -13.77 -20.75
N SER A 101 16.18 -14.90 -20.24
CA SER A 101 14.76 -15.12 -20.01
C SER A 101 14.43 -14.98 -18.51
N ALA A 102 13.45 -14.14 -18.20
CA ALA A 102 12.99 -13.93 -16.83
C ALA A 102 11.85 -14.89 -16.47
N SER A 103 11.89 -15.50 -15.29
CA SER A 103 10.86 -16.39 -14.79
C SER A 103 10.63 -16.23 -13.28
N LEU A 104 9.41 -16.52 -12.82
CA LEU A 104 9.03 -16.44 -11.41
C LEU A 104 9.32 -17.77 -10.71
N CYS A 105 10.09 -17.72 -9.64
CA CYS A 105 10.24 -18.83 -8.71
C CYS A 105 9.27 -18.65 -7.55
N VAL A 106 8.50 -19.69 -7.22
CA VAL A 106 7.52 -19.71 -6.12
C VAL A 106 8.01 -20.68 -5.05
N ARG A 107 7.96 -20.29 -3.78
CA ARG A 107 8.14 -21.21 -2.65
C ARG A 107 7.17 -20.94 -1.51
N ALA A 108 6.89 -21.96 -0.71
CA ALA A 108 6.19 -21.78 0.56
C ALA A 108 7.05 -20.95 1.52
N PHE A 109 6.43 -20.04 2.26
CA PHE A 109 7.10 -19.35 3.36
C PHE A 109 7.50 -20.34 4.45
N GLN A 110 8.74 -20.23 4.91
CA GLN A 110 9.29 -20.96 6.06
C GLN A 110 9.93 -19.96 7.04
N PRO A 111 9.88 -20.23 8.37
CA PRO A 111 10.61 -19.40 9.33
C PRO A 111 12.09 -19.24 8.96
N GLY A 112 12.60 -18.02 9.03
CA GLY A 112 13.97 -17.67 8.61
C GLY A 112 14.10 -17.19 7.16
N VAL A 113 13.06 -17.37 6.33
CA VAL A 113 13.00 -16.74 5.00
C VAL A 113 12.70 -15.26 5.13
N GLU A 114 13.67 -14.43 4.74
CA GLU A 114 13.48 -12.98 4.63
C GLU A 114 12.89 -12.62 3.26
N TYR A 115 11.89 -11.74 3.25
CA TYR A 115 11.28 -11.22 2.04
C TYR A 115 10.66 -9.83 2.29
N ILE A 116 10.44 -9.09 1.21
CA ILE A 116 9.78 -7.78 1.23
C ILE A 116 8.32 -7.92 0.80
N ALA A 117 7.37 -7.37 1.55
CA ALA A 117 5.99 -7.27 1.08
C ALA A 117 5.86 -6.09 0.12
N ILE A 118 5.20 -6.28 -1.02
CA ILE A 118 4.95 -5.22 -2.01
C ILE A 118 3.55 -4.67 -1.79
N SER A 119 3.48 -3.43 -1.35
CA SER A 119 2.24 -2.68 -1.19
C SER A 119 2.04 -1.76 -2.38
N HIS A 120 0.88 -1.84 -3.03
CA HIS A 120 0.59 -1.05 -4.22
C HIS A 120 -0.90 -0.75 -4.36
N ALA A 121 -1.21 0.33 -5.07
CA ALA A 121 -2.57 0.59 -5.51
C ALA A 121 -2.83 -0.19 -6.80
N ILE A 122 -3.79 -1.12 -6.78
CA ILE A 122 -4.18 -1.84 -8.01
C ILE A 122 -4.56 -0.83 -9.08
N SER A 123 -5.29 0.23 -8.72
CA SER A 123 -5.72 1.32 -9.60
C SER A 123 -4.58 2.05 -10.31
N ASP A 124 -3.31 1.91 -9.90
CA ASP A 124 -2.13 2.42 -10.63
C ASP A 124 -1.75 1.55 -11.84
N GLY A 125 -2.46 0.44 -12.07
CA GLY A 125 -2.15 -0.53 -13.12
C GLY A 125 -1.06 -1.52 -12.70
N ARG A 126 -0.78 -1.65 -11.39
CA ARG A 126 0.27 -2.50 -10.83
C ARG A 126 -0.19 -3.85 -10.30
N GLY A 127 -1.42 -4.23 -10.59
CA GLY A 127 -1.98 -5.54 -10.24
C GLY A 127 -2.57 -6.22 -11.46
N ASN A 128 -3.24 -7.34 -11.24
CA ASN A 128 -3.99 -8.04 -12.28
C ASN A 128 -5.18 -8.74 -11.63
N VAL A 129 -6.39 -8.24 -11.93
CA VAL A 129 -7.63 -8.74 -11.32
C VAL A 129 -8.10 -10.06 -11.92
N ASN A 130 -7.59 -10.42 -13.10
CA ASN A 130 -8.04 -11.58 -13.85
C ASN A 130 -7.09 -12.77 -13.70
N ASP A 131 -5.83 -12.54 -13.34
CA ASP A 131 -4.79 -13.56 -13.41
C ASP A 131 -3.63 -13.25 -12.47
N SER A 132 -2.92 -14.29 -12.02
CA SER A 132 -1.74 -14.15 -11.17
C SER A 132 -0.48 -13.89 -11.98
N ALA A 133 -0.52 -12.81 -12.74
CA ALA A 133 0.52 -12.46 -13.69
C ALA A 133 0.73 -10.95 -13.80
N LEU A 134 1.98 -10.54 -14.00
CA LEU A 134 2.37 -9.16 -14.24
C LEU A 134 3.31 -9.05 -15.45
N PRO A 135 3.34 -7.90 -16.15
CA PRO A 135 4.32 -7.66 -17.19
C PRO A 135 5.76 -7.81 -16.68
N ALA A 136 6.62 -8.46 -17.47
CA ALA A 136 8.04 -8.67 -17.12
C ALA A 136 8.75 -7.36 -16.74
N CYS A 137 8.42 -6.24 -17.39
CA CYS A 137 8.98 -4.93 -17.06
C CYS A 137 8.65 -4.46 -15.63
N GLN A 138 7.46 -4.74 -15.10
CA GLN A 138 7.11 -4.42 -13.71
C GLN A 138 7.86 -5.33 -12.74
N LEU A 139 7.97 -6.62 -13.07
CA LEU A 139 8.66 -7.59 -12.22
C LEU A 139 10.16 -7.33 -12.13
N LEU A 140 10.80 -6.97 -13.25
CA LEU A 140 12.20 -6.54 -13.28
C LEU A 140 12.42 -5.28 -12.44
N GLU A 141 11.48 -4.33 -12.50
CA GLU A 141 11.52 -3.13 -11.67
C GLU A 141 11.41 -3.48 -10.17
N ILE A 142 10.45 -4.33 -9.79
CA ILE A 142 10.26 -4.79 -8.41
C ILE A 142 11.49 -5.55 -7.90
N ASP A 143 12.01 -6.49 -8.67
CA ASP A 143 13.21 -7.28 -8.32
C ASP A 143 14.42 -6.37 -8.08
N ALA A 144 14.63 -5.35 -8.92
CA ALA A 144 15.70 -4.37 -8.71
C ALA A 144 15.56 -3.62 -7.38
N TYR A 145 14.35 -3.18 -7.01
CA TYR A 145 14.11 -2.49 -5.75
C TYR A 145 14.29 -3.41 -4.53
N VAL A 146 13.77 -4.63 -4.60
CA VAL A 146 13.88 -5.63 -3.53
C VAL A 146 15.36 -5.99 -3.29
N ARG A 147 16.12 -6.25 -4.37
CA ARG A 147 17.57 -6.51 -4.27
C ARG A 147 18.35 -5.33 -3.74
N LYS A 148 18.01 -4.09 -4.11
CA LYS A 148 18.63 -2.88 -3.54
C LYS A 148 18.45 -2.81 -2.03
N LEU A 149 17.22 -3.07 -1.55
CA LEU A 149 16.91 -3.10 -0.11
C LEU A 149 17.65 -4.21 0.63
N GLN A 150 17.69 -5.42 0.06
CA GLN A 150 18.29 -6.58 0.72
C GLN A 150 19.82 -6.58 0.65
N SER A 151 20.44 -6.11 -0.45
CA SER A 151 21.89 -5.99 -0.56
C SER A 151 22.47 -4.97 0.42
N THR A 152 21.75 -3.88 0.68
CA THR A 152 22.12 -2.88 1.71
C THR A 152 22.13 -3.51 3.11
N ALA A 153 21.26 -4.49 3.37
CA ALA A 153 21.21 -5.21 4.64
C ALA A 153 22.22 -6.38 4.70
N ARG A 154 22.46 -7.07 3.57
CA ARG A 154 23.32 -8.27 3.46
C ARG A 154 23.96 -8.38 2.07
N PRO A 155 25.27 -8.10 1.91
CA PRO A 155 25.96 -8.12 0.61
C PRO A 155 26.02 -9.48 -0.11
N ASN A 156 25.72 -10.60 0.58
CA ASN A 156 25.79 -11.96 0.05
C ASN A 156 24.40 -12.66 -0.03
N ALA A 157 23.32 -11.90 -0.21
CA ALA A 157 21.97 -12.42 -0.06
C ALA A 157 21.52 -13.36 -1.19
N GLU A 158 20.72 -14.35 -0.77
CA GLU A 158 19.73 -15.14 -1.52
C GLU A 158 18.97 -14.32 -2.60
N PRO A 159 18.26 -14.96 -3.55
CA PRO A 159 17.42 -14.25 -4.51
C PRO A 159 16.46 -13.28 -3.83
N GLY A 160 16.13 -12.20 -4.54
CA GLY A 160 15.29 -11.14 -4.00
C GLY A 160 13.85 -11.60 -3.76
N TRP A 161 13.58 -12.20 -2.61
CA TRP A 161 12.25 -12.70 -2.27
C TRP A 161 11.30 -11.56 -1.92
N PHE A 162 10.11 -11.61 -2.48
CA PHE A 162 9.03 -10.69 -2.17
C PHE A 162 7.68 -11.38 -2.13
N TRP A 163 6.73 -10.74 -1.47
CA TRP A 163 5.32 -11.13 -1.46
C TRP A 163 4.49 -10.04 -2.13
N MET A 164 3.58 -10.43 -3.01
CA MET A 164 2.66 -9.50 -3.67
C MET A 164 1.35 -10.22 -3.92
N ASP A 165 0.24 -9.67 -3.41
CA ASP A 165 -1.10 -10.23 -3.52
C ASP A 165 -1.43 -10.73 -4.94
N THR A 166 -1.17 -9.94 -5.97
CA THR A 166 -1.45 -10.28 -7.37
C THR A 166 -0.81 -11.61 -7.80
N LEU A 167 0.43 -11.89 -7.35
CA LEU A 167 1.16 -13.09 -7.74
C LEU A 167 0.98 -14.25 -6.74
N CYS A 168 0.74 -13.91 -5.48
CA CYS A 168 0.71 -14.87 -4.37
C CYS A 168 -0.70 -15.41 -4.13
N ILE A 169 -1.72 -14.62 -4.47
CA ILE A 169 -3.13 -14.95 -4.25
C ILE A 169 -3.83 -15.12 -5.60
N PRO A 170 -4.20 -16.35 -5.98
CA PRO A 170 -4.90 -16.58 -7.22
C PRO A 170 -6.30 -15.98 -7.25
N SER A 171 -6.61 -15.27 -8.35
CA SER A 171 -7.91 -14.63 -8.59
C SER A 171 -9.09 -15.61 -8.46
N HIS A 172 -8.93 -16.86 -8.88
CA HIS A 172 -9.96 -17.90 -8.74
C HIS A 172 -10.09 -18.46 -7.31
N LEU A 173 -9.03 -18.42 -6.49
CA LEU A 173 -9.10 -18.84 -5.08
C LEU A 173 -9.83 -17.82 -4.20
N ILE A 174 -9.82 -16.54 -4.59
CA ILE A 174 -10.65 -15.50 -3.95
C ILE A 174 -12.15 -15.78 -4.13
N ILE A 175 -12.53 -16.45 -5.22
CA ILE A 175 -13.94 -16.71 -5.56
C ILE A 175 -14.46 -17.99 -4.87
N SER A 176 -13.63 -19.03 -4.77
CA SER A 176 -14.01 -20.30 -4.14
C SER A 176 -14.26 -20.15 -2.63
N THR A 177 -15.41 -20.59 -2.13
CA THR A 177 -15.80 -20.50 -0.71
C THR A 177 -14.82 -21.23 0.22
N GLU A 178 -14.17 -22.28 -0.29
CA GLU A 178 -13.27 -23.18 0.44
C GLU A 178 -11.96 -22.51 0.92
N TYR A 179 -11.43 -21.51 0.19
CA TYR A 179 -10.10 -20.92 0.48
C TYR A 179 -10.16 -19.44 0.90
N LYS A 180 -11.37 -18.89 1.07
CA LYS A 180 -11.54 -17.46 1.42
C LYS A 180 -10.91 -17.14 2.77
N ALA A 181 -10.98 -18.04 3.74
CA ALA A 181 -10.47 -17.80 5.09
C ALA A 181 -8.93 -17.82 5.11
N GLU A 182 -8.32 -18.83 4.49
CA GLU A 182 -6.87 -19.04 4.41
C GLU A 182 -6.21 -17.93 3.59
N THR A 183 -6.80 -17.59 2.44
CA THR A 183 -6.33 -16.48 1.60
C THR A 183 -6.38 -15.16 2.35
N ARG A 184 -7.48 -14.89 3.08
CA ARG A 184 -7.62 -13.69 3.91
C ARG A 184 -6.62 -13.66 5.06
N ALA A 185 -6.42 -14.78 5.74
CA ALA A 185 -5.42 -14.91 6.79
C ALA A 185 -4.00 -14.67 6.24
N SER A 186 -3.74 -15.08 5.00
CA SER A 186 -2.44 -14.89 4.36
C SER A 186 -2.05 -13.43 4.15
N PHE A 187 -3.01 -12.50 3.95
CA PHE A 187 -2.70 -11.06 3.87
C PHE A 187 -2.09 -10.53 5.17
N LYS A 188 -2.65 -10.91 6.31
CA LYS A 188 -2.11 -10.52 7.62
C LYS A 188 -0.76 -11.19 7.84
N GLN A 189 -0.67 -12.51 7.65
CA GLN A 189 0.57 -13.24 7.91
C GLN A 189 1.73 -12.81 7.01
N SER A 190 1.46 -12.53 5.73
CA SER A 190 2.48 -12.11 4.76
C SER A 190 3.02 -10.70 5.02
N THR A 191 2.24 -9.83 5.67
CA THR A 191 2.74 -8.52 6.08
C THR A 191 3.45 -8.61 7.43
N GLU A 192 2.90 -9.33 8.41
CA GLU A 192 3.53 -9.48 9.74
C GLU A 192 4.90 -10.17 9.71
N LYS A 193 5.10 -11.11 8.78
CA LYS A 193 6.36 -11.89 8.69
C LYS A 193 7.37 -11.30 7.71
N ALA A 194 7.04 -10.21 7.01
CA ALA A 194 7.96 -9.54 6.10
C ALA A 194 8.99 -8.72 6.89
N VAL A 195 10.22 -8.59 6.37
CA VAL A 195 11.24 -7.72 6.98
C VAL A 195 10.94 -6.22 6.77
N GLY A 196 10.05 -5.92 5.82
CA GLY A 196 9.51 -4.60 5.57
C GLY A 196 8.54 -4.61 4.38
N THR A 197 7.77 -3.53 4.25
CA THR A 197 6.87 -3.29 3.12
C THR A 197 7.51 -2.27 2.18
N LEU A 198 7.58 -2.56 0.88
CA LEU A 198 7.90 -1.59 -0.17
C LEU A 198 6.62 -1.05 -0.79
N VAL A 199 6.44 0.28 -0.74
CA VAL A 199 5.29 1.00 -1.29
C VAL A 199 5.61 1.49 -2.70
N LEU A 200 4.75 1.10 -3.65
CA LEU A 200 4.77 1.55 -5.03
C LEU A 200 3.49 2.33 -5.33
N ASP A 201 3.59 3.65 -5.39
CA ASP A 201 2.47 4.56 -5.64
C ASP A 201 2.85 5.67 -6.63
N ALA A 202 1.93 6.03 -7.52
CA ALA A 202 2.18 7.00 -8.58
C ALA A 202 2.50 8.43 -8.10
N ASP A 203 1.93 8.88 -6.97
CA ASP A 203 2.19 10.21 -6.41
C ASP A 203 3.51 10.24 -5.64
N ILE A 204 3.76 9.20 -4.84
CA ILE A 204 5.00 9.05 -4.04
C ILE A 204 6.22 8.97 -4.96
N ARG A 205 6.12 8.26 -6.09
CA ARG A 205 7.20 8.10 -7.07
C ARG A 205 7.56 9.36 -7.85
N GLN A 206 6.81 10.45 -7.69
CA GLN A 206 7.17 11.73 -8.29
C GLN A 206 8.19 12.50 -7.45
N MET A 207 8.32 12.18 -6.16
CA MET A 207 9.33 12.79 -5.28
C MET A 207 10.74 12.44 -5.77
N GLY A 208 11.60 13.43 -5.88
CA GLY A 208 13.04 13.23 -6.09
C GLY A 208 13.81 13.24 -4.77
N ARG A 209 15.10 12.92 -4.82
CA ARG A 209 16.01 13.19 -3.70
C ARG A 209 16.02 14.69 -3.38
N GLY A 210 15.84 15.04 -2.10
CA GLY A 210 15.77 16.43 -1.64
C GLY A 210 14.35 17.02 -1.57
N PHE A 211 13.31 16.18 -1.60
CA PHE A 211 11.94 16.61 -1.31
C PHE A 211 11.85 17.40 0.01
N SER A 212 10.92 18.36 0.08
CA SER A 212 10.59 19.02 1.34
C SER A 212 9.66 18.14 2.18
N TYR A 213 9.60 18.38 3.50
CA TYR A 213 8.62 17.69 4.33
C TYR A 213 7.18 17.91 3.84
N SER A 214 6.83 19.14 3.45
CA SER A 214 5.51 19.48 2.89
C SER A 214 5.20 18.65 1.65
N GLU A 215 6.17 18.48 0.75
CA GLU A 215 6.00 17.64 -0.44
C GLU A 215 5.76 16.19 -0.05
N ALA A 216 6.61 15.62 0.81
CA ALA A 216 6.44 14.24 1.29
C ALA A 216 5.08 14.04 1.95
N PHE A 217 4.70 14.99 2.80
CA PHE A 217 3.41 15.05 3.45
C PHE A 217 2.26 14.97 2.45
N LEU A 218 2.18 15.93 1.53
CA LEU A 218 1.08 16.04 0.59
C LEU A 218 1.02 14.83 -0.35
N ARG A 219 2.17 14.39 -0.87
CA ARG A 219 2.22 13.25 -1.80
C ARG A 219 1.86 11.94 -1.12
N ILE A 220 2.28 11.70 0.12
CA ILE A 220 1.93 10.47 0.83
C ILE A 220 0.49 10.54 1.34
N GLN A 221 0.07 11.59 2.03
CA GLN A 221 -1.27 11.68 2.65
C GLN A 221 -2.41 11.60 1.63
N PHE A 222 -2.22 12.21 0.45
CA PHE A 222 -3.23 12.26 -0.61
C PHE A 222 -2.95 11.28 -1.76
N SER A 223 -2.01 10.35 -1.59
CA SER A 223 -1.75 9.26 -2.54
C SER A 223 -2.93 8.28 -2.64
N SER A 224 -2.94 7.51 -3.73
CA SER A 224 -3.87 6.38 -3.87
C SER A 224 -3.60 5.28 -2.84
N TRP A 225 -2.33 5.11 -2.45
CA TRP A 225 -1.93 4.22 -1.38
C TRP A 225 -2.58 4.60 -0.04
N SER A 226 -2.54 5.87 0.35
CA SER A 226 -3.16 6.33 1.61
C SER A 226 -4.70 6.34 1.60
N SER A 227 -5.35 6.11 0.45
CA SER A 227 -6.81 6.08 0.36
C SER A 227 -7.42 4.67 0.52
N ARG A 228 -6.62 3.62 0.69
CA ARG A 228 -7.10 2.23 0.82
C ARG A 228 -6.98 1.73 2.26
N MET A 229 -7.93 0.92 2.72
CA MET A 229 -7.85 0.35 4.08
C MET A 229 -6.75 -0.73 4.20
N TRP A 230 -6.62 -1.60 3.19
CA TRP A 230 -5.61 -2.67 3.17
C TRP A 230 -4.18 -2.15 3.31
N THR A 231 -3.87 -1.03 2.66
CA THR A 231 -2.53 -0.44 2.71
C THR A 231 -2.15 0.09 4.09
N LEU A 232 -3.13 0.47 4.93
CA LEU A 232 -2.85 0.81 6.33
C LEU A 232 -2.34 -0.42 7.07
N GLN A 233 -3.00 -1.58 6.90
CA GLN A 233 -2.56 -2.84 7.49
C GLN A 233 -1.13 -3.18 7.04
N GLU A 234 -0.85 -3.09 5.74
CA GLU A 234 0.48 -3.33 5.16
C GLU A 234 1.55 -2.38 5.72
N ALA A 235 1.16 -1.16 6.10
CA ALA A 235 2.06 -0.15 6.65
C ALA A 235 2.38 -0.34 8.14
N VAL A 236 1.47 -0.92 8.91
CA VAL A 236 1.58 -0.97 10.39
C VAL A 236 1.88 -2.37 10.94
N LEU A 237 1.72 -3.42 10.14
CA LEU A 237 2.09 -4.78 10.53
C LEU A 237 3.56 -5.13 10.20
N THR A 238 4.23 -4.32 9.39
CA THR A 238 5.66 -4.49 9.11
C THR A 238 6.53 -3.63 10.03
N PRO A 239 7.76 -4.08 10.34
CA PRO A 239 8.72 -3.30 11.12
C PRO A 239 9.14 -2.00 10.42
N LYS A 240 9.17 -2.00 9.08
CA LYS A 240 9.62 -0.90 8.24
C LYS A 240 8.73 -0.72 7.02
N VAL A 241 8.55 0.54 6.62
CA VAL A 241 7.89 0.90 5.36
C VAL A 241 8.87 1.68 4.51
N PHE A 242 9.21 1.10 3.36
CA PHE A 242 10.07 1.69 2.35
C PHE A 242 9.21 2.33 1.27
N LEU A 243 9.52 3.57 0.92
CA LEU A 243 8.84 4.31 -0.15
C LEU A 243 9.75 4.33 -1.38
N GLN A 244 9.27 3.79 -2.51
CA GLN A 244 9.95 4.02 -3.78
C GLN A 244 9.66 5.45 -4.24
N LEU A 245 10.72 6.24 -4.37
CA LEU A 245 10.68 7.59 -4.93
C LEU A 245 10.95 7.53 -6.45
N LYS A 246 11.24 8.67 -7.07
CA LYS A 246 11.61 8.72 -8.49
C LYS A 246 12.91 7.97 -8.77
N ASP A 247 13.91 8.16 -7.91
CA ASP A 247 15.30 7.75 -8.11
C ASP A 247 15.92 7.04 -6.89
N ASP A 248 15.18 6.89 -5.79
CA ASP A 248 15.68 6.28 -4.56
C ASP A 248 14.60 5.50 -3.80
N VAL A 249 15.02 4.77 -2.77
CA VAL A 249 14.13 4.12 -1.79
C VAL A 249 14.44 4.67 -0.41
N VAL A 250 13.42 5.19 0.28
CA VAL A 250 13.57 5.82 1.61
C VAL A 250 12.72 5.10 2.64
N ASP A 251 13.28 4.88 3.83
CA ASP A 251 12.53 4.41 5.00
C ASP A 251 11.63 5.55 5.53
N LEU A 252 10.32 5.29 5.64
CA LEU A 252 9.33 6.25 6.12
C LEU A 252 9.71 6.84 7.49
N ASP A 253 10.36 6.06 8.34
CA ASP A 253 10.78 6.52 9.68
C ASP A 253 11.87 7.60 9.61
N VAL A 254 12.63 7.68 8.51
CA VAL A 254 13.59 8.77 8.27
C VAL A 254 12.85 10.07 7.99
N ILE A 255 11.76 10.02 7.22
CA ILE A 255 10.92 11.19 6.91
C ILE A 255 10.27 11.71 8.20
N ILE A 256 9.72 10.80 9.01
CA ILE A 256 9.11 11.13 10.30
C ILE A 256 10.12 11.81 11.23
N LYS A 257 11.33 11.25 11.37
CA LYS A 257 12.36 11.82 12.25
C LYS A 257 12.93 13.15 11.75
N ALA A 258 12.99 13.36 10.44
CA ALA A 258 13.43 14.62 9.87
C ALA A 258 12.44 15.74 10.20
N HIS A 259 11.14 15.46 10.13
CA HIS A 259 10.10 16.40 10.52
C HIS A 259 10.19 16.87 11.97
N ASP A 260 10.42 15.96 12.92
CA ASP A 260 10.48 16.30 14.35
C ASP A 260 11.56 17.36 14.64
N LYS A 261 12.55 17.53 13.74
CA LYS A 261 13.57 18.57 13.81
C LYS A 261 13.15 19.89 13.15
N ASP A 262 12.29 19.83 12.13
CA ASP A 262 11.87 20.96 11.28
C ASP A 262 10.49 21.53 11.62
N ALA A 263 9.73 20.90 12.53
CA ALA A 263 8.36 21.26 12.95
C ALA A 263 8.19 22.69 13.51
N ASN A 264 9.26 23.49 13.55
CA ASN A 264 9.25 24.90 13.92
C ASN A 264 8.98 25.87 12.76
N ASN A 265 9.02 25.43 11.49
CA ASN A 265 9.04 26.36 10.35
C ASN A 265 7.78 26.42 9.47
N LEU A 266 6.86 25.46 9.62
CA LEU A 266 5.61 25.44 8.88
C LEU A 266 4.53 24.99 9.86
N ASN A 267 3.44 25.74 10.02
CA ASN A 267 2.28 25.38 10.85
C ASN A 267 1.50 24.17 10.26
N LEU A 268 2.21 23.13 9.84
CA LEU A 268 1.64 21.88 9.35
C LEU A 268 1.39 20.98 10.57
N PRO A 269 0.18 20.45 10.78
CA PRO A 269 -0.04 19.45 11.81
C PRO A 269 0.96 18.28 11.68
N VAL A 270 1.69 18.07 12.78
CA VAL A 270 2.67 16.99 13.04
C VAL A 270 2.11 15.59 12.80
N GLU A 271 0.78 15.47 12.81
CA GLU A 271 0.02 14.27 13.12
C GLU A 271 0.04 13.12 12.09
N PRO A 272 -0.07 13.31 10.76
CA PRO A 272 -0.51 12.18 9.91
C PRO A 272 0.54 11.09 9.67
N PHE A 273 1.85 11.39 9.76
CA PHE A 273 2.87 10.35 9.69
C PHE A 273 3.12 9.65 11.00
N ALA A 274 2.95 10.37 12.12
CA ALA A 274 3.02 9.79 13.45
C ALA A 274 1.97 8.68 13.61
N VAL A 275 0.83 8.74 12.90
CA VAL A 275 -0.19 7.69 12.89
C VAL A 275 0.40 6.31 12.56
N TYR A 276 1.22 6.17 11.52
CA TYR A 276 1.80 4.86 11.16
C TYR A 276 2.75 4.36 12.25
N GLY A 277 3.68 5.21 12.70
CA GLY A 277 4.65 4.86 13.72
C GLY A 277 4.00 4.56 15.08
N ASN A 278 2.98 5.32 15.47
CA ASN A 278 2.24 5.11 16.70
C ASN A 278 1.37 3.85 16.61
N LEU A 279 0.66 3.60 15.51
CA LEU A 279 -0.10 2.36 15.32
C LEU A 279 0.81 1.12 15.43
N ARG A 280 2.02 1.16 14.86
CA ARG A 280 3.02 0.10 15.06
C ARG A 280 3.36 -0.12 16.54
N LYS A 281 3.48 0.94 17.35
CA LYS A 281 3.72 0.82 18.81
C LYS A 281 2.57 0.12 19.52
N TYR A 282 1.32 0.45 19.20
CA TYR A 282 0.16 -0.24 19.78
C TYR A 282 0.12 -1.73 19.42
N LEU A 283 0.42 -2.07 18.16
CA LEU A 283 0.37 -3.46 17.68
C LEU A 283 1.54 -4.31 18.20
N SER A 284 2.71 -3.68 18.41
CA SER A 284 3.89 -4.36 18.97
C SER A 284 3.92 -4.38 20.50
N GLY A 285 3.05 -3.63 21.19
CA GLY A 285 3.08 -3.46 22.64
C GLY A 285 4.31 -2.70 23.17
N LEU A 286 5.14 -2.14 22.28
CA LEU A 286 6.33 -1.39 22.65
C LEU A 286 5.95 -0.12 23.39
N GLY A 287 6.71 0.25 24.42
CA GLY A 287 6.50 1.51 25.15
C GLY A 287 5.26 1.55 26.05
N GLY A 288 4.68 0.41 26.41
CA GLY A 288 3.53 0.33 27.31
C GLY A 288 2.18 0.68 26.67
N TYR A 289 2.14 0.80 25.33
CA TYR A 289 0.90 1.04 24.60
C TYR A 289 -0.02 -0.18 24.66
N SER A 290 -1.28 0.05 25.05
CA SER A 290 -2.28 -1.00 25.17
C SER A 290 -3.21 -1.01 23.96
N ILE A 291 -3.19 -2.12 23.22
CA ILE A 291 -4.11 -2.35 22.11
C ILE A 291 -5.56 -2.36 22.61
N ARG A 292 -6.45 -1.75 21.82
CA ARG A 292 -7.90 -1.58 22.12
C ARG A 292 -8.22 -0.60 23.26
N SER A 293 -7.24 0.17 23.73
CA SER A 293 -7.50 1.33 24.60
C SER A 293 -8.30 2.43 23.86
N PRO A 294 -8.98 3.34 24.58
CA PRO A 294 -9.68 4.47 23.94
C PRO A 294 -8.78 5.31 23.03
N ALA A 295 -7.51 5.50 23.41
CA ALA A 295 -6.53 6.21 22.59
C ALA A 295 -6.18 5.45 21.30
N HIS A 296 -6.05 4.11 21.38
CA HIS A 296 -5.87 3.28 20.19
C HIS A 296 -7.06 3.38 19.24
N LEU A 297 -8.29 3.29 19.76
CA LEU A 297 -9.52 3.37 18.97
C LEU A 297 -9.66 4.73 18.27
N ALA A 298 -9.39 5.83 18.99
CA ALA A 298 -9.41 7.17 18.41
C ALA A 298 -8.38 7.34 17.28
N MET A 299 -7.18 6.78 17.45
CA MET A 299 -6.14 6.84 16.43
C MET A 299 -6.46 5.96 15.22
N LEU A 300 -7.03 4.76 15.43
CA LEU A 300 -7.51 3.92 14.34
C LEU A 300 -8.61 4.63 13.54
N HIS A 301 -9.55 5.29 14.22
CA HIS A 301 -10.56 6.10 13.55
C HIS A 301 -9.92 7.19 12.67
N GLN A 302 -8.98 7.97 13.22
CA GLN A 302 -8.27 9.00 12.45
C GLN A 302 -7.51 8.41 11.24
N ALA A 303 -6.90 7.24 11.40
CA ALA A 303 -6.16 6.56 10.34
C ALA A 303 -7.04 5.99 9.23
N LEU A 304 -8.28 5.59 9.58
CA LEU A 304 -9.22 4.91 8.68
C LEU A 304 -10.26 5.85 8.05
N ARG A 305 -10.54 7.02 8.64
CA ARG A 305 -11.62 7.94 8.21
C ARG A 305 -11.62 8.28 6.72
N ASP A 306 -10.43 8.37 6.12
CA ASP A 306 -10.22 8.77 4.73
C ASP A 306 -9.90 7.58 3.79
N ARG A 307 -10.00 6.35 4.32
CA ARG A 307 -9.64 5.12 3.62
C ARG A 307 -10.89 4.35 3.24
N ARG A 308 -10.82 3.71 2.07
CA ARG A 308 -11.94 2.96 1.49
C ARG A 308 -11.53 1.54 1.11
N THR A 309 -12.55 0.71 1.00
CA THR A 309 -12.53 -0.60 0.34
C THR A 309 -13.95 -0.87 -0.17
N SER A 310 -14.06 -1.53 -1.31
CA SER A 310 -15.36 -1.85 -1.92
C SER A 310 -16.04 -3.09 -1.33
N ASN A 311 -15.38 -3.77 -0.38
CA ASN A 311 -15.85 -5.03 0.21
C ASN A 311 -16.02 -4.88 1.73
N GLU A 312 -17.27 -4.94 2.19
CA GLU A 312 -17.63 -4.84 3.62
C GLU A 312 -16.99 -5.95 4.49
N VAL A 313 -16.87 -7.17 3.95
CA VAL A 313 -16.23 -8.28 4.68
C VAL A 313 -14.76 -7.95 4.95
N ASP A 314 -14.11 -7.31 3.99
CA ASP A 314 -12.71 -6.89 4.14
C ASP A 314 -12.59 -5.74 5.15
N LYS A 315 -13.56 -4.82 5.23
CA LYS A 315 -13.56 -3.76 6.27
C LYS A 315 -13.48 -4.34 7.67
N ARG A 316 -14.38 -5.28 7.98
CA ARG A 316 -14.43 -5.92 9.30
C ARG A 316 -13.14 -6.66 9.62
N LEU A 317 -12.62 -7.39 8.64
CA LEU A 317 -11.36 -8.12 8.78
C LEU A 317 -10.18 -7.19 9.08
N ILE A 318 -10.03 -6.10 8.32
CA ILE A 318 -8.95 -5.12 8.52
C ILE A 318 -9.04 -4.49 9.90
N VAL A 319 -10.23 -4.04 10.32
CA VAL A 319 -10.44 -3.44 11.64
C VAL A 319 -10.09 -4.44 12.75
N ALA A 320 -10.54 -5.69 12.64
CA ALA A 320 -10.22 -6.73 13.62
C ALA A 320 -8.72 -7.02 13.70
N ASN A 321 -8.03 -7.11 12.56
CA ASN A 321 -6.58 -7.30 12.50
C ASN A 321 -5.84 -6.14 13.19
N LEU A 322 -6.24 -4.90 12.90
CA LEU A 322 -5.69 -3.70 13.52
C LEU A 322 -6.02 -3.57 15.01
N LEU A 323 -7.01 -4.30 15.51
CA LEU A 323 -7.34 -4.41 16.93
C LEU A 323 -6.72 -5.65 17.61
N GLY A 324 -5.95 -6.44 16.87
CA GLY A 324 -5.31 -7.66 17.37
C GLY A 324 -6.31 -8.71 17.84
N MET A 325 -7.44 -8.85 17.16
CA MET A 325 -8.49 -9.83 17.50
C MET A 325 -9.02 -10.57 16.26
N ASP A 326 -9.73 -11.67 16.50
CA ASP A 326 -10.45 -12.39 15.44
C ASP A 326 -11.65 -11.58 14.96
N ALA A 327 -11.89 -11.54 13.64
CA ALA A 327 -12.99 -10.77 13.05
C ALA A 327 -14.38 -11.21 13.52
N ARG A 328 -14.53 -12.47 13.96
CA ARG A 328 -15.78 -13.00 14.55
C ARG A 328 -16.00 -12.50 15.97
N SER A 329 -14.95 -12.05 16.67
CA SER A 329 -15.02 -11.51 18.02
C SER A 329 -15.22 -10.00 18.07
N LEU A 330 -15.12 -9.30 16.93
CA LEU A 330 -15.37 -7.87 16.85
C LEU A 330 -16.87 -7.59 16.99
N SER A 331 -17.27 -6.77 17.96
CA SER A 331 -18.66 -6.33 18.12
C SER A 331 -19.00 -5.16 17.21
N GLU A 332 -20.28 -5.01 16.85
CA GLU A 332 -20.74 -3.84 16.05
C GLU A 332 -20.41 -2.52 16.74
N ALA A 333 -20.61 -2.44 18.06
CA ALA A 333 -20.31 -1.22 18.82
C ALA A 333 -18.85 -0.76 18.68
N ILE A 334 -17.88 -1.68 18.70
CA ILE A 334 -16.45 -1.34 18.52
C ILE A 334 -16.16 -1.04 17.06
N PHE A 335 -16.77 -1.78 16.13
CA PHE A 335 -16.61 -1.58 14.69
C PHE A 335 -17.09 -0.17 14.27
N ASP A 336 -18.30 0.21 14.69
CA ASP A 336 -18.90 1.52 14.43
C ASP A 336 -18.09 2.65 15.09
N GLN A 337 -17.61 2.43 16.32
CA GLN A 337 -16.76 3.41 17.01
C GLN A 337 -15.47 3.72 16.22
N VAL A 338 -14.92 2.73 15.51
CA VAL A 338 -13.71 2.89 14.70
C VAL A 338 -14.00 3.51 13.33
N LEU A 339 -15.15 3.25 12.70
CA LEU A 339 -15.42 3.69 11.33
C LEU A 339 -16.35 4.92 11.19
N HIS A 340 -17.22 5.15 12.16
CA HIS A 340 -18.34 6.09 12.04
C HIS A 340 -18.42 7.10 13.18
N ARG A 341 -17.32 7.32 13.89
CA ARG A 341 -17.29 8.13 15.12
C ARG A 341 -17.96 9.49 14.89
N GLU A 342 -19.15 9.65 15.48
CA GLU A 342 -19.92 10.91 15.52
C GLU A 342 -19.17 12.00 16.29
#